data_AF-A0A0N4XQJ9-F1
#
_entry.id   AF-A0A0N4XQJ9-F1
#
_cell.length_a   1.000
_cell.length_b   1.000
_cell.length_c   1.000
_cell.angle_alpha   90.00
_cell.angle_beta   90.00
_cell.angle_gamma   90.00
#
_symmetry.space_group_name_H-M   'P 1'
#
loop_
_entity.id
_entity.type
_entity.pdbx_description
1 polymer ?
#
loop_
_entity_poly.entity_id
_entity_poly.type
_entity_poly.pdbx_seq_one_letter_code
_entity_poly.pdbx_strand_id
1 'polypeptide(L)'
;MAFLGFGQSADITIKLDDEETRETAKIRGEDGQQETHYLYYDGETISGTVNVALKKANQKLEHQGIRIEFIGQIEVYYDRGNQQDFISLTKDLARPGELTQNSSFHFEFHNVEKPYESYMGINVKLRYFLRVTIVRRITDITREMDLIVHTLSSYPDADVNLKMDVGIEDCLHIEFEYNKS
;
A
#
# COMPACT_ATOMS: atom_id res chain seq x y z
N MET A 1 7.36 -28.18 6.88
CA MET A 1 6.54 -28.62 8.04
C MET A 1 5.09 -28.29 7.74
N ALA A 2 4.23 -29.31 7.59
CA ALA A 2 2.83 -29.12 7.24
C ALA A 2 2.05 -28.56 8.45
N PHE A 3 1.51 -27.35 8.30
CA PHE A 3 0.62 -26.70 9.26
C PHE A 3 -0.73 -27.45 9.29
N LEU A 4 -1.12 -27.96 10.46
CA LEU A 4 -2.44 -28.52 10.72
C LEU A 4 -3.50 -27.41 10.57
N GLY A 5 -4.24 -27.46 9.46
CA GLY A 5 -5.20 -26.45 9.04
C GLY A 5 -6.47 -26.41 9.89
N PHE A 6 -6.49 -25.53 10.90
CA PHE A 6 -7.70 -24.78 11.20
C PHE A 6 -7.86 -23.72 10.11
N GLY A 7 -8.61 -24.03 9.05
CA GLY A 7 -8.90 -23.05 7.99
C GLY A 7 -9.53 -21.78 8.59
N GLN A 8 -9.12 -20.61 8.07
CA GLN A 8 -9.72 -19.32 8.44
C GLN A 8 -11.25 -19.40 8.40
N SER A 9 -11.94 -18.87 9.42
CA SER A 9 -13.41 -18.97 9.56
C SER A 9 -14.18 -18.00 8.68
N ALA A 10 -13.51 -17.01 8.10
CA ALA A 10 -14.10 -16.03 7.21
C ALA A 10 -13.09 -15.60 6.14
N ASP A 11 -13.58 -15.12 5.02
CA ASP A 11 -12.83 -14.41 3.99
C ASP A 11 -13.17 -12.91 4.05
N ILE A 12 -12.15 -12.08 3.82
CA ILE A 12 -12.27 -10.62 3.80
C ILE A 12 -11.99 -10.13 2.39
N THR A 13 -12.88 -9.28 1.87
CA THR A 13 -12.69 -8.58 0.59
C THR A 13 -12.82 -7.08 0.82
N ILE A 14 -11.86 -6.31 0.32
CA ILE A 14 -11.89 -4.86 0.31
C ILE A 14 -12.32 -4.43 -1.10
N LYS A 15 -13.37 -3.61 -1.20
CA LYS A 15 -13.84 -3.05 -2.46
C LYS A 15 -13.77 -1.53 -2.38
N LEU A 16 -13.08 -0.87 -3.30
CA LEU A 16 -13.08 0.60 -3.39
C LEU A 16 -14.39 1.09 -4.01
N ASP A 17 -14.85 2.27 -3.63
CA ASP A 17 -16.12 2.81 -4.17
C ASP A 17 -16.04 3.12 -5.67
N ASP A 18 -14.86 3.49 -6.16
CA ASP A 18 -14.58 3.87 -7.55
C ASP A 18 -13.68 2.87 -8.28
N GLU A 19 -13.65 1.62 -7.83
CA GLU A 19 -12.82 0.52 -8.36
C GLU A 19 -12.87 0.37 -9.89
N GLU A 20 -14.05 0.60 -10.50
CA GLU A 20 -14.26 0.44 -11.95
C GLU A 20 -13.69 1.60 -12.78
N THR A 21 -13.53 2.77 -12.18
CA THR A 21 -13.09 4.00 -12.86
C THR A 21 -11.70 4.46 -12.43
N ARG A 22 -11.21 3.98 -11.28
CA ARG A 22 -9.94 4.42 -10.70
C ARG A 22 -8.77 3.93 -11.54
N GLU A 23 -7.82 4.85 -11.76
CA GLU A 23 -6.59 4.54 -12.47
C GLU A 23 -5.76 3.49 -11.72
N THR A 24 -4.98 2.72 -12.47
CA THR A 24 -4.03 1.75 -11.93
C THR A 24 -2.64 2.07 -12.43
N ALA A 25 -1.65 1.75 -11.60
CA ALA A 25 -0.24 1.89 -11.93
C ALA A 25 0.47 0.55 -11.79
N LYS A 26 1.61 0.42 -12.46
CA LYS A 26 2.47 -0.76 -12.36
C LYS A 26 3.64 -0.47 -11.45
N ILE A 27 3.98 -1.42 -10.59
CA ILE A 27 5.17 -1.36 -9.74
C ILE A 27 5.91 -2.70 -9.79
N ARG A 28 7.22 -2.70 -9.59
CA ARG A 28 8.00 -3.93 -9.52
C ARG A 28 7.80 -4.59 -8.15
N GLY A 29 7.29 -5.82 -8.14
CA GLY A 29 7.14 -6.66 -6.95
C GLY A 29 8.48 -7.19 -6.42
N GLU A 30 8.45 -7.76 -5.22
CA GLU A 30 9.66 -8.31 -4.55
C GLU A 30 10.25 -9.52 -5.30
N ASP A 31 9.41 -10.29 -6.00
CA ASP A 31 9.81 -11.41 -6.85
C ASP A 31 10.37 -10.96 -8.22
N GLY A 32 10.39 -9.64 -8.46
CA GLY A 32 10.83 -9.01 -9.70
C GLY A 32 9.77 -8.94 -10.79
N GLN A 33 8.56 -9.47 -10.57
CA GLN A 33 7.44 -9.35 -11.50
C GLN A 33 6.83 -7.95 -11.45
N GLN A 34 6.03 -7.60 -12.47
CA GLN A 34 5.21 -6.38 -12.40
C GLN A 34 3.89 -6.68 -11.70
N GLU A 35 3.61 -5.92 -10.65
CA GLU A 35 2.31 -5.87 -9.99
C GLU A 35 1.53 -4.65 -10.48
N THR A 36 0.20 -4.71 -10.41
CA THR A 36 -0.71 -3.61 -10.78
C THR A 36 -1.65 -3.35 -9.62
N HIS A 37 -1.66 -2.10 -9.14
CA HIS A 37 -2.48 -1.66 -8.00
C HIS A 37 -3.17 -0.33 -8.32
N TYR A 38 -4.18 0.02 -7.53
CA TYR A 38 -4.89 1.31 -7.68
C TYR A 38 -3.97 2.48 -7.38
N LEU A 39 -4.05 3.52 -8.23
CA LEU A 39 -3.26 4.73 -8.14
C LEU A 39 -3.98 5.79 -7.30
N TYR A 40 -3.21 6.46 -6.46
CA TYR A 40 -3.62 7.59 -5.64
C TYR A 40 -2.57 8.70 -5.70
N TYR A 41 -3.01 9.93 -5.48
CA TYR A 41 -2.17 11.09 -5.26
C TYR A 41 -2.37 11.64 -3.85
N ASP A 42 -1.47 12.55 -3.45
CA ASP A 42 -1.55 13.23 -2.17
C ASP A 42 -2.88 13.99 -2.01
N GLY A 43 -3.43 13.96 -0.78
CA GLY A 43 -4.69 14.61 -0.44
C GLY A 43 -5.96 13.89 -0.92
N GLU A 44 -5.88 12.82 -1.72
CA GLU A 44 -7.08 12.06 -2.10
C GLU A 44 -7.74 11.32 -0.92
N THR A 45 -9.08 11.29 -0.94
CA THR A 45 -9.90 10.44 -0.06
C THR A 45 -9.80 8.97 -0.49
N ILE A 46 -9.79 8.07 0.50
CA ILE A 46 -9.83 6.62 0.29
C ILE A 46 -11.10 6.08 0.92
N SER A 47 -12.04 5.59 0.11
CA SER A 47 -13.32 5.07 0.57
C SER A 47 -13.67 3.74 -0.08
N GLY A 48 -14.53 2.98 0.59
CA GLY A 48 -14.91 1.66 0.11
C GLY A 48 -15.78 0.87 1.08
N THR A 49 -15.92 -0.41 0.77
CA THR A 49 -16.66 -1.38 1.58
C THR A 49 -15.81 -2.61 1.87
N VAL A 50 -15.74 -2.98 3.15
CA VAL A 50 -15.18 -4.24 3.61
C VAL A 50 -16.28 -5.28 3.68
N ASN A 51 -16.12 -6.38 2.97
CA ASN A 51 -17.03 -7.52 3.00
C ASN A 51 -16.40 -8.68 3.77
N VAL A 52 -17.14 -9.22 4.73
CA VAL A 52 -16.74 -10.38 5.52
C VAL A 52 -17.70 -11.53 5.21
N ALA A 53 -17.18 -12.58 4.59
CA ALA A 53 -17.94 -13.77 4.22
C ALA A 53 -17.58 -14.96 5.12
N LEU A 54 -18.57 -15.57 5.76
CA LEU A 54 -18.36 -16.76 6.62
C LEU A 54 -18.24 -18.01 5.75
N LYS A 55 -17.20 -18.83 5.98
CA LYS A 55 -16.91 -19.98 5.09
C LYS A 55 -17.92 -21.10 5.18
N LYS A 56 -18.55 -21.29 6.34
CA LYS A 56 -19.55 -22.35 6.56
C LYS A 56 -20.90 -21.73 6.87
N ALA A 57 -21.95 -22.30 6.28
CA ALA A 57 -23.32 -21.95 6.62
C ALA A 57 -23.57 -22.17 8.13
N ASN A 58 -24.24 -21.21 8.77
CA ASN A 58 -24.53 -21.20 10.21
C ASN A 58 -23.29 -21.17 11.13
N GLN A 59 -22.10 -20.84 10.60
CA GLN A 59 -20.93 -20.61 11.44
C GLN A 59 -21.11 -19.32 12.23
N LYS A 60 -20.72 -19.37 13.51
CA LYS A 60 -20.55 -18.18 14.33
C LYS A 60 -19.08 -17.77 14.34
N LEU A 61 -18.82 -16.47 14.16
CA LEU A 61 -17.50 -15.88 14.29
C LEU A 61 -17.50 -14.86 15.42
N GLU A 62 -16.99 -15.26 16.58
CA GLU A 62 -16.71 -14.35 17.69
C GLU A 62 -15.46 -13.52 17.39
N HIS A 63 -15.55 -12.20 17.60
CA HIS A 63 -14.46 -11.25 17.39
C HIS A 63 -14.43 -10.17 18.49
N GLN A 64 -13.24 -9.62 18.76
CA GLN A 64 -13.00 -8.52 19.70
C GLN A 64 -12.97 -7.15 19.00
N GLY A 65 -13.48 -7.10 17.77
CA GLY A 65 -13.57 -5.89 16.96
C GLY A 65 -13.17 -6.17 15.52
N ILE A 66 -13.67 -5.34 14.62
CA ILE A 66 -13.25 -5.32 13.22
C ILE A 66 -12.81 -3.90 12.94
N ARG A 67 -11.60 -3.74 12.40
CA ARG A 67 -11.07 -2.43 12.03
C ARG A 67 -10.47 -2.47 10.63
N ILE A 68 -10.41 -1.31 10.00
CA ILE A 68 -9.60 -1.07 8.81
C ILE A 68 -8.58 0.01 9.11
N GLU A 69 -7.38 -0.18 8.60
CA GLU A 69 -6.24 0.72 8.74
C GLU A 69 -5.79 1.15 7.35
N PHE A 70 -5.46 2.43 7.16
CA PHE A 70 -4.65 2.90 6.05
C PHE A 70 -3.25 3.19 6.58
N ILE A 71 -2.24 2.56 5.97
CA ILE A 71 -0.87 2.58 6.47
C ILE A 71 0.04 2.96 5.31
N GLY A 72 0.95 3.89 5.58
CA GLY A 72 2.13 4.15 4.77
C GLY A 72 3.36 3.85 5.62
N GLN A 73 4.20 2.94 5.15
CA GLN A 73 5.36 2.46 5.91
C GLN A 73 6.62 2.34 5.06
N ILE A 74 7.76 2.52 5.71
CA ILE A 74 9.09 2.22 5.17
C ILE A 74 9.57 0.91 5.79
N GLU A 75 9.88 -0.05 4.92
CA GLU A 75 10.45 -1.34 5.26
C GLU A 75 11.92 -1.38 4.85
N VAL A 76 12.78 -1.79 5.77
CA VAL A 76 14.22 -1.94 5.55
C VAL A 76 14.56 -3.43 5.57
N TYR A 77 15.00 -4.00 4.46
CA TYR A 77 15.10 -5.46 4.32
C TYR A 77 16.16 -6.12 5.22
N TYR A 78 17.24 -5.41 5.53
CA TYR A 78 18.29 -5.92 6.43
C TYR A 78 17.87 -5.86 7.91
N ASP A 79 16.77 -5.16 8.23
CA ASP A 79 16.20 -5.04 9.56
C ASP A 79 14.67 -5.19 9.51
N ARG A 80 14.22 -6.40 9.16
CA ARG A 80 12.79 -6.71 8.97
C ARG A 80 11.90 -6.44 10.21
N GLY A 81 12.51 -6.27 11.39
CA GLY A 81 11.79 -5.90 12.62
C GLY A 81 11.54 -4.40 12.76
N ASN A 82 12.16 -3.57 11.92
CA ASN A 82 12.12 -2.12 11.97
C ASN A 82 11.29 -1.57 10.81
N GLN A 83 10.00 -1.84 10.88
CA GLN A 83 9.00 -1.20 10.03
C GLN A 83 8.68 0.17 10.63
N GLN A 84 8.78 1.22 9.82
CA GLN A 84 8.49 2.59 10.25
C GLN A 84 7.24 3.09 9.55
N ASP A 85 6.14 3.10 10.27
CA ASP A 85 4.88 3.70 9.84
C ASP A 85 5.02 5.22 9.93
N PHE A 86 5.03 5.90 8.79
CA PHE A 86 5.01 7.37 8.74
C PHE A 86 3.58 7.92 8.67
N ILE A 87 2.61 7.08 8.29
CA ILE A 87 1.18 7.36 8.42
C ILE A 87 0.43 6.09 8.83
N SER A 88 -0.48 6.22 9.79
CA SER A 88 -1.36 5.14 10.24
C SER A 88 -2.71 5.73 10.66
N LEU A 89 -3.74 5.49 9.87
CA LEU A 89 -5.12 5.90 10.14
C LEU A 89 -5.96 4.67 10.42
N THR A 90 -6.75 4.68 11.49
CA THR A 90 -7.58 3.53 11.89
C THR A 90 -9.05 3.93 11.94
N LYS A 91 -9.93 3.04 11.46
CA LYS A 91 -11.39 3.15 11.62
C LYS A 91 -11.96 1.83 12.13
N ASP A 92 -12.63 1.90 13.28
CA ASP A 92 -13.38 0.76 13.82
C ASP A 92 -14.66 0.55 13.00
N LEU A 93 -14.81 -0.65 12.45
CA LEU A 93 -15.95 -1.07 11.63
C LEU A 93 -17.02 -1.80 12.44
N ALA A 94 -16.60 -2.54 13.46
CA ALA A 94 -17.50 -3.22 14.39
C ALA A 94 -16.90 -3.32 15.79
N ARG A 95 -17.74 -3.13 16.81
CA ARG A 95 -17.41 -3.41 18.22
C ARG A 95 -17.24 -4.91 18.46
N PRO A 96 -16.65 -5.35 19.60
CA PRO A 96 -16.64 -6.76 19.98
C PRO A 96 -18.03 -7.40 19.89
N GLY A 97 -18.12 -8.60 19.33
CA GLY A 97 -19.40 -9.24 19.07
C GLY A 97 -19.28 -10.58 18.33
N GLU A 98 -20.41 -11.03 17.78
CA GLU A 98 -20.49 -12.23 16.94
C GLU A 98 -21.05 -11.89 15.55
N LEU A 99 -20.43 -12.45 14.50
CA LEU A 99 -21.01 -12.52 13.17
C LEU A 99 -21.65 -13.89 12.96
N THR A 100 -22.93 -13.88 12.59
CA THR A 100 -23.72 -15.09 12.27
C THR A 100 -24.05 -15.20 10.78
N GLN A 101 -23.82 -14.14 10.02
CA GLN A 101 -24.05 -14.03 8.58
C GLN A 101 -22.99 -13.14 7.93
N ASN A 102 -22.90 -13.21 6.60
CA ASN A 102 -22.06 -12.32 5.82
C ASN A 102 -22.44 -10.86 6.10
N SER A 103 -21.43 -10.01 6.26
CA SER A 103 -21.61 -8.62 6.68
C SER A 103 -20.72 -7.69 5.88
N SER A 104 -21.19 -6.47 5.66
CA SER A 104 -20.48 -5.44 4.90
C SER A 104 -20.37 -4.16 5.73
N PHE A 105 -19.21 -3.51 5.70
CA PHE A 105 -18.92 -2.32 6.48
C PHE A 105 -18.30 -1.25 5.58
N HIS A 106 -18.95 -0.09 5.50
CA HIS A 106 -18.42 1.04 4.75
C HIS A 106 -17.32 1.76 5.54
N PHE A 107 -16.28 2.21 4.84
CA PHE A 107 -15.19 3.00 5.41
C PHE A 107 -14.85 4.17 4.50
N GLU A 108 -14.24 5.19 5.11
CA GLU A 108 -13.81 6.39 4.41
C GLU A 108 -12.75 7.10 5.26
N PHE A 109 -11.62 7.40 4.63
CA PHE A 109 -10.54 8.23 5.14
C PHE A 109 -10.47 9.49 4.26
N HIS A 110 -10.80 10.64 4.83
CA HIS A 110 -10.92 11.90 4.09
C HIS A 110 -9.55 12.58 3.97
N ASN A 111 -9.28 13.20 2.81
CA ASN A 111 -8.13 14.07 2.57
C ASN A 111 -6.80 13.49 3.10
N VAL A 112 -6.48 12.27 2.70
CA VAL A 112 -5.37 11.50 3.30
C VAL A 112 -4.03 11.99 2.77
N GLU A 113 -3.12 12.37 3.66
CA GLU A 113 -1.74 12.72 3.33
C GLU A 113 -0.96 11.50 2.81
N LYS A 114 -0.30 11.66 1.67
CA LYS A 114 0.54 10.66 1.00
C LYS A 114 1.81 11.35 0.47
N PRO A 115 2.67 11.85 1.38
CA PRO A 115 3.75 12.78 1.03
C PRO A 115 4.87 12.16 0.18
N TYR A 116 4.93 10.84 0.07
CA TYR A 116 6.00 10.12 -0.61
C TYR A 116 5.46 9.19 -1.69
N GLU A 117 6.13 9.16 -2.84
CA GLU A 117 5.86 8.20 -3.92
C GLU A 117 6.19 6.76 -3.49
N SER A 118 5.35 5.81 -3.88
CA SER A 118 5.59 4.38 -3.65
C SER A 118 6.89 3.94 -4.31
N TYR A 119 7.71 3.18 -3.57
CA TYR A 119 9.05 2.80 -4.02
C TYR A 119 9.38 1.35 -3.67
N MET A 120 9.90 0.63 -4.67
CA MET A 120 10.36 -0.75 -4.53
C MET A 120 11.84 -0.85 -4.92
N GLY A 121 12.70 -0.71 -3.92
CA GLY A 121 14.16 -0.73 -4.07
C GLY A 121 14.80 -2.07 -3.72
N ILE A 122 16.13 -2.07 -3.71
CA ILE A 122 16.94 -3.26 -3.37
C ILE A 122 17.01 -3.49 -1.86
N ASN A 123 17.10 -2.41 -1.07
CA ASN A 123 17.31 -2.47 0.39
C ASN A 123 16.16 -1.86 1.20
N VAL A 124 15.33 -1.04 0.55
CA VAL A 124 14.26 -0.26 1.16
C VAL A 124 13.03 -0.33 0.26
N LYS A 125 11.87 -0.37 0.90
CA LYS A 125 10.55 -0.37 0.29
C LYS A 125 9.67 0.63 1.01
N LEU A 126 8.99 1.48 0.25
CA LEU A 126 8.01 2.43 0.74
C LEU A 126 6.67 2.05 0.10
N ARG A 127 5.69 1.66 0.91
CA ARG A 127 4.39 1.22 0.42
C ARG A 127 3.23 1.79 1.21
N TYR A 128 2.09 1.83 0.55
CA TYR A 128 0.80 2.16 1.13
C TYR A 128 -0.17 1.01 0.95
N PHE A 129 -0.96 0.71 1.97
CA PHE A 129 -1.95 -0.36 1.89
C PHE A 129 -3.11 -0.13 2.85
N LEU A 130 -4.25 -0.72 2.51
CA LEU A 130 -5.37 -0.90 3.43
C LEU A 130 -5.24 -2.25 4.13
N ARG A 131 -5.33 -2.28 5.45
CA ARG A 131 -5.32 -3.51 6.25
C ARG A 131 -6.62 -3.64 7.04
N VAL A 132 -7.39 -4.66 6.74
CA VAL A 132 -8.54 -5.05 7.57
C VAL A 132 -8.09 -6.11 8.57
N THR A 133 -8.45 -5.92 9.83
CA THR A 133 -8.17 -6.86 10.92
C THR A 133 -9.47 -7.23 11.63
N ILE A 134 -9.83 -8.51 11.61
CA ILE A 134 -10.82 -9.10 12.51
C ILE A 134 -10.07 -9.65 13.72
N VAL A 135 -10.18 -8.95 14.86
CA VAL A 135 -9.46 -9.31 16.08
C VAL A 135 -10.13 -10.53 16.71
N ARG A 136 -9.37 -11.59 16.99
CA ARG A 136 -9.89 -12.84 17.59
C ARG A 136 -9.09 -13.22 18.82
N ARG A 137 -9.66 -14.12 19.62
CA ARG A 137 -9.00 -14.57 20.87
C ARG A 137 -7.67 -15.31 20.63
N ILE A 138 -7.54 -16.04 19.52
CA ILE A 138 -6.38 -16.90 19.27
C ILE A 138 -5.50 -16.32 18.15
N THR A 139 -6.07 -16.10 16.98
CA THR A 139 -5.34 -15.57 15.81
C THR A 139 -6.27 -14.70 15.01
N ASP A 140 -5.84 -13.46 14.79
CA ASP A 140 -6.55 -12.48 13.98
C ASP A 140 -6.65 -12.94 12.53
N ILE A 141 -7.70 -12.48 11.84
CA ILE A 141 -7.83 -12.64 10.39
C ILE A 141 -7.52 -11.29 9.78
N THR A 142 -6.45 -11.22 8.99
CA THR A 142 -6.01 -10.00 8.32
C THR A 142 -6.11 -10.13 6.81
N ARG A 143 -6.41 -9.01 6.16
CA ARG A 143 -6.35 -8.88 4.70
C ARG A 143 -5.78 -7.52 4.36
N GLU A 144 -4.76 -7.52 3.51
CA GLU A 144 -4.15 -6.32 2.97
C GLU A 144 -4.55 -6.11 1.50
N MET A 145 -4.61 -4.83 1.10
CA MET A 145 -4.73 -4.40 -0.29
C MET A 145 -3.74 -3.27 -0.52
N ASP A 146 -2.73 -3.53 -1.35
CA ASP A 146 -1.71 -2.57 -1.73
C ASP A 146 -2.26 -1.47 -2.64
N LEU A 147 -1.67 -0.29 -2.50
CA LEU A 147 -1.96 0.92 -3.26
C LEU A 147 -0.65 1.51 -3.78
N ILE A 148 -0.71 2.19 -4.93
CA ILE A 148 0.42 2.96 -5.45
C ILE A 148 0.12 4.45 -5.29
N VAL A 149 1.11 5.18 -4.78
CA VAL A 149 1.08 6.64 -4.71
C VAL A 149 2.13 7.19 -5.68
N HIS A 150 1.77 8.15 -6.52
CA HIS A 150 2.73 8.93 -7.30
C HIS A 150 2.80 10.37 -6.80
N THR A 151 3.95 11.01 -6.97
CA THR A 151 4.14 12.43 -6.67
C THR A 151 4.37 13.19 -7.98
N LEU A 152 3.42 14.05 -8.33
CA LEU A 152 3.56 14.90 -9.51
C LEU A 152 4.47 16.09 -9.19
N SER A 153 5.40 16.36 -10.10
CA SER A 153 6.30 17.52 -10.04
C SER A 153 6.21 18.32 -11.32
N SER A 154 6.27 19.66 -11.21
CA SER A 154 6.39 20.57 -12.34
C SER A 154 7.70 21.33 -12.20
N TYR A 155 8.53 21.26 -13.23
CA TYR A 155 9.79 21.97 -13.30
C TYR A 155 9.70 23.02 -14.41
N PRO A 156 10.27 24.22 -14.21
CA PRO A 156 10.39 25.18 -15.30
C PRO A 156 11.23 24.57 -16.43
N ASP A 157 10.89 24.89 -17.68
CA ASP A 157 11.77 24.58 -18.80
C ASP A 157 13.06 25.39 -18.63
N ALA A 158 14.13 24.70 -18.23
CA ALA A 158 15.44 25.30 -18.10
C ALA A 158 16.11 25.31 -19.48
N ASP A 159 16.22 26.49 -20.08
CA ASP A 159 16.98 26.73 -21.33
C ASP A 159 18.51 26.77 -21.10
N VAL A 160 19.00 26.17 -20.02
CA VAL A 160 20.42 26.17 -19.67
C VAL A 160 20.97 24.78 -19.92
N ASN A 161 21.78 24.64 -20.98
CA ASN A 161 22.52 23.41 -21.25
C ASN A 161 23.51 23.13 -20.11
N LEU A 162 23.52 21.90 -19.63
CA LEU A 162 24.49 21.40 -18.66
C LEU A 162 25.73 20.91 -19.41
N LYS A 163 26.89 21.51 -19.11
CA LYS A 163 28.17 21.08 -19.66
C LYS A 163 28.98 20.32 -18.62
N MET A 164 29.54 19.19 -19.02
CA MET A 164 30.42 18.36 -18.18
C MET A 164 31.67 17.99 -18.97
N ASP A 165 32.83 18.35 -18.43
CA ASP A 165 34.11 18.14 -19.07
C ASP A 165 34.90 17.05 -18.33
N VAL A 166 35.47 16.12 -19.09
CA VAL A 166 36.41 15.11 -18.58
C VAL A 166 37.64 15.04 -19.48
N GLY A 167 38.82 15.05 -18.87
CA GLY A 167 40.05 15.03 -19.64
C GLY A 167 41.28 14.79 -18.81
N ILE A 168 42.36 14.48 -19.53
CA ILE A 168 43.73 14.46 -19.04
C ILE A 168 44.45 15.58 -19.78
N GLU A 169 45.04 16.50 -19.02
CA GLU A 169 45.79 17.64 -19.54
C GLU A 169 46.79 17.20 -20.61
N ASP A 170 46.82 17.95 -21.72
CA ASP A 170 47.67 17.71 -22.90
C ASP A 170 47.56 16.33 -23.57
N CYS A 171 46.56 15.52 -23.20
CA CYS A 171 46.36 14.18 -23.77
C CYS A 171 45.01 14.01 -24.43
N LEU A 172 43.93 14.28 -23.70
CA LEU A 172 42.56 14.01 -24.15
C LEU A 172 41.59 14.89 -23.39
N HIS A 173 40.66 15.53 -24.09
CA HIS A 173 39.59 16.32 -23.49
C HIS A 173 38.28 16.00 -24.21
N ILE A 174 37.24 15.66 -23.43
CA ILE A 174 35.89 15.32 -23.89
C ILE A 174 34.89 16.18 -23.12
N GLU A 175 34.04 16.88 -23.85
CA GLU A 175 32.92 17.68 -23.34
C GLU A 175 31.60 16.94 -23.62
N PHE A 176 30.73 16.90 -22.62
CA PHE A 176 29.34 16.45 -22.74
C PHE A 176 28.41 17.63 -22.53
N GLU A 177 27.47 17.81 -23.44
CA GLU A 177 26.42 18.82 -23.32
C GLU A 177 25.06 18.12 -23.22
N TYR A 178 24.33 18.41 -22.15
CA TYR A 178 22.98 17.88 -21.89
C TYR A 178 21.98 19.03 -21.91
N ASN A 179 20.80 18.78 -22.46
CA ASN A 179 19.72 19.76 -22.57
C ASN A 179 18.89 19.91 -21.28
N LYS A 180 19.02 18.99 -20.33
CA LYS A 180 18.36 19.01 -19.01
C LYS A 180 19.30 18.43 -17.95
N SER A 181 19.19 18.95 -16.73
CA SER A 181 19.91 18.46 -15.53
C SER A 181 19.30 17.17 -14.98
#